data_AF-M0E736-F1
#
_entry.id   AF-M0E736-F1
#
_cell.length_a   1.000
_cell.length_b   1.000
_cell.length_c   1.000
_cell.angle_alpha   90.00
_cell.angle_beta   90.00
_cell.angle_gamma   90.00
#
_symmetry.space_group_name_H-M   'P 1'
#
loop_
_entity.id
_entity.type
_entity.pdbx_description
1 polymer ?
#
loop_
_entity_poly.entity_id
_entity_poly.type
_entity_poly.pdbx_seq_one_letter_code
_entity_poly.pdbx_strand_id
1 'polypeptide(L)'
;MSNPYDLEGYDVEVEGSYWDFEQYPTVLRQSLDALATRQGFRFNSPTPIYPSDFDEDRIHKSSNIVDAELYVRVLNGETGKVIAYDGTLHEISLLLAGDREGYAKSVRDDRECPGHYHTATIDSRRAGELVGGHELAKEFKHYHMRNPDAVEGTPLENPKIGVSFQNSIHDDTLYWNDLDTLVTELDEALLNVLNWSSIPTRPDGQMFVDDDYFEVTGSRRWRKLLPDRLPRIEDKQDDQIFATAARMNETDTELVETLLTDGGETSPKQLAQSIDVHIDTVYRALKRLSPLVDHTYGEVQLGSKYIAQELTGYIDSVSNSIKSGLENALDGLTRAEAHAGDDDPWSRWLDRYGGEISRTEGADPDDLDIGFRADTLTEARRLLRSGASQWSKVTGEDLRQFAFEFAPKITLVDGRVYEPRHFADALGTPG
;
A
#
# COMPACT_ATOMS: atom_id res chain seq x y z
N MET A 1 -37.90 -16.51 -22.27
CA MET A 1 -38.47 -17.39 -21.23
C MET A 1 -39.82 -16.83 -20.85
N SER A 2 -40.83 -17.68 -20.69
CA SER A 2 -42.16 -17.27 -20.23
C SER A 2 -42.04 -16.85 -18.78
N ASN A 3 -42.14 -15.56 -18.50
CA ASN A 3 -42.36 -15.10 -17.12
C ASN A 3 -43.71 -15.68 -16.67
N PRO A 4 -43.84 -16.31 -15.49
CA PRO A 4 -45.15 -16.64 -14.97
C PRO A 4 -45.99 -15.36 -14.96
N TYR A 5 -47.20 -15.43 -15.51
CA TYR A 5 -48.13 -14.32 -15.42
C TYR A 5 -48.23 -13.93 -13.93
N ASP A 6 -47.99 -12.66 -13.62
CA ASP A 6 -48.05 -12.04 -12.29
C ASP A 6 -46.77 -12.05 -11.43
N LEU A 7 -45.58 -12.32 -11.99
CA LEU A 7 -44.29 -12.00 -11.32
C LEU A 7 -43.61 -10.83 -12.02
N GLU A 8 -43.74 -9.63 -11.47
CA GLU A 8 -43.00 -8.45 -11.91
C GLU A 8 -41.75 -8.29 -11.03
N GLY A 9 -40.59 -8.16 -11.67
CA GLY A 9 -39.30 -7.96 -11.01
C GLY A 9 -38.52 -6.91 -11.78
N TYR A 10 -37.88 -6.01 -11.04
CA TYR A 10 -37.07 -4.93 -11.61
C TYR A 10 -35.60 -5.22 -11.34
N ASP A 11 -34.81 -5.15 -12.39
CA ASP A 11 -33.35 -5.08 -12.30
C ASP A 11 -32.95 -3.63 -12.57
N VAL A 12 -32.36 -2.98 -11.57
CA VAL A 12 -32.04 -1.55 -11.61
C VAL A 12 -30.63 -1.35 -11.09
N GLU A 13 -29.82 -0.72 -11.92
CA GLU A 13 -28.51 -0.20 -11.56
C GLU A 13 -28.66 1.28 -11.22
N VAL A 14 -28.18 1.67 -10.03
CA VAL A 14 -28.19 3.06 -9.58
C VAL A 14 -26.76 3.52 -9.39
N GLU A 15 -26.32 4.42 -10.28
CA GLU A 15 -25.04 5.09 -10.17
C GLU A 15 -25.24 6.54 -9.73
N GLY A 16 -24.35 7.03 -8.88
CA GLY A 16 -24.37 8.41 -8.44
C GLY A 16 -23.18 8.74 -7.58
N SER A 17 -23.06 10.00 -7.22
CA SER A 17 -22.07 10.51 -6.28
C SER A 17 -22.74 11.52 -5.35
N TYR A 18 -22.08 11.79 -4.22
CA TYR A 18 -22.45 12.87 -3.28
C TYR A 18 -23.73 12.66 -2.46
N TRP A 19 -24.16 11.41 -2.28
CA TRP A 19 -25.23 11.03 -1.35
C TRP A 19 -24.70 10.04 -0.33
N ASP A 20 -25.24 10.08 0.89
CA ASP A 20 -25.03 8.98 1.83
C ASP A 20 -25.62 7.70 1.23
N PHE A 21 -24.96 6.57 1.41
CA PHE A 21 -25.36 5.32 0.76
C PHE A 21 -26.83 4.96 1.05
N GLU A 22 -27.28 5.12 2.29
CA GLU A 22 -28.67 4.85 2.73
C GLU A 22 -29.72 5.69 1.98
N GLN A 23 -29.33 6.82 1.37
CA GLN A 23 -30.24 7.72 0.67
C GLN A 23 -30.59 7.24 -0.74
N TYR A 24 -29.77 6.40 -1.36
CA TYR A 24 -29.93 5.99 -2.76
C TYR A 24 -31.31 5.37 -3.08
N PRO A 25 -31.86 4.43 -2.28
CA PRO A 25 -33.20 3.91 -2.51
C PRO A 25 -34.27 5.01 -2.48
N THR A 26 -34.16 5.96 -1.53
CA THR A 26 -35.08 7.09 -1.42
C THR A 26 -35.00 8.01 -2.62
N VAL A 27 -33.79 8.34 -3.08
CA VAL A 27 -33.56 9.20 -4.25
C VAL A 27 -34.07 8.54 -5.53
N LEU A 28 -33.83 7.23 -5.70
CA LEU A 28 -34.37 6.47 -6.82
C LEU A 28 -35.91 6.53 -6.83
N ARG A 29 -36.54 6.24 -5.69
CA ARG A 29 -38.00 6.28 -5.56
C ARG A 29 -38.56 7.66 -5.87
N GLN A 30 -37.98 8.73 -5.34
CA GLN A 30 -38.41 10.11 -5.62
C GLN A 30 -38.27 10.47 -7.11
N SER A 31 -37.19 10.00 -7.74
CA SER A 31 -36.96 10.19 -9.17
C SER A 31 -38.02 9.47 -10.00
N LEU A 32 -38.35 8.23 -9.61
CA LEU A 32 -39.39 7.43 -10.26
C LEU A 32 -40.79 8.01 -10.04
N ASP A 33 -41.09 8.60 -8.88
CA ASP A 33 -42.36 9.30 -8.60
C ASP A 33 -42.54 10.54 -9.48
N ALA A 34 -41.47 11.33 -9.63
CA ALA A 34 -41.46 12.47 -10.53
C ALA A 34 -41.68 12.05 -12.01
N LEU A 35 -41.15 10.88 -12.41
CA LEU A 35 -41.37 10.31 -13.74
C LEU A 35 -42.78 9.74 -13.90
N ALA A 36 -43.29 9.01 -12.90
CA ALA A 36 -44.64 8.44 -12.88
C ALA A 36 -45.71 9.54 -13.06
N THR A 37 -45.54 10.68 -12.38
CA THR A 37 -46.42 11.85 -12.53
C THR A 37 -46.43 12.41 -13.97
N ARG A 38 -45.37 12.18 -14.75
CA ARG A 38 -45.23 12.63 -16.14
C ARG A 38 -45.54 11.54 -17.17
N GLN A 39 -45.82 10.30 -16.76
CA GLN A 39 -46.19 9.22 -17.68
C GLN A 39 -47.46 9.57 -18.45
N GLY A 40 -47.48 9.27 -19.75
CA GLY A 40 -48.55 9.66 -20.67
C GLY A 40 -48.43 11.08 -21.25
N PHE A 41 -47.54 11.94 -20.73
CA PHE A 41 -47.21 13.24 -21.33
C PHE A 41 -45.80 13.21 -21.95
N ARG A 42 -45.73 12.97 -23.27
CA ARG A 42 -44.48 12.81 -24.07
C ARG A 42 -43.60 11.61 -23.71
N PHE A 43 -44.00 10.77 -22.76
CA PHE A 43 -43.35 9.51 -22.43
C PHE A 43 -44.28 8.34 -22.80
N ASN A 44 -44.02 7.71 -23.95
CA ASN A 44 -44.86 6.65 -24.55
C ASN A 44 -44.45 5.23 -24.12
N SER A 45 -43.73 5.07 -23.00
CA SER A 45 -43.43 3.73 -22.49
C SER A 45 -44.73 3.05 -22.04
N PRO A 46 -45.06 1.84 -22.53
CA PRO A 46 -46.28 1.13 -22.17
C PRO A 46 -46.22 0.53 -20.76
N THR A 47 -45.07 0.59 -20.08
CA THR A 47 -44.86 0.05 -18.73
C THR A 47 -45.13 1.14 -17.69
N PRO A 48 -46.18 1.02 -16.86
CA PRO A 48 -46.39 1.91 -15.72
C PRO A 48 -45.19 1.81 -14.77
N ILE A 49 -44.72 2.94 -14.25
CA ILE A 49 -43.73 2.97 -13.18
C ILE A 49 -44.51 3.05 -11.87
N TYR A 50 -44.26 2.11 -10.96
CA TYR A 50 -44.82 2.11 -9.62
C TYR A 50 -43.70 2.43 -8.62
N PRO A 51 -43.55 3.70 -8.19
CA PRO A 51 -42.46 4.11 -7.30
C PRO A 51 -42.41 3.29 -6.01
N SER A 52 -43.55 2.86 -5.48
CA SER A 52 -43.66 2.01 -4.29
C SER A 52 -43.00 0.64 -4.43
N ASP A 53 -42.73 0.18 -5.65
CA ASP A 53 -42.02 -1.08 -5.86
C ASP A 53 -40.52 -0.96 -5.57
N PHE A 54 -40.04 0.27 -5.41
CA PHE A 54 -38.66 0.64 -5.07
C PHE A 54 -38.55 1.19 -3.63
N ASP A 55 -39.55 0.92 -2.78
CA ASP A 55 -39.44 1.18 -1.35
C ASP A 55 -38.31 0.33 -0.73
N GLU A 56 -37.65 0.87 0.30
CA GLU A 56 -36.48 0.25 0.93
C GLU A 56 -36.76 -1.15 1.49
N ASP A 57 -37.97 -1.39 2.01
CA ASP A 57 -38.41 -2.69 2.53
C ASP A 57 -38.69 -3.73 1.43
N ARG A 58 -38.61 -3.33 0.16
CA ARG A 58 -38.76 -4.19 -1.02
C ARG A 58 -37.44 -4.49 -1.73
N ILE A 59 -36.32 -3.96 -1.25
CA ILE A 59 -35.00 -4.29 -1.79
C ILE A 59 -34.80 -5.80 -1.67
N HIS A 60 -34.57 -6.44 -2.81
CA HIS A 60 -34.44 -7.89 -2.84
C HIS A 60 -33.10 -8.30 -2.22
N LYS A 61 -33.06 -9.44 -1.53
CA LYS A 61 -31.85 -9.97 -0.88
C LYS A 61 -30.64 -10.22 -1.80
N SER A 62 -30.86 -10.21 -3.12
CA SER A 62 -29.78 -10.34 -4.11
C SER A 62 -29.27 -9.00 -4.62
N SER A 63 -29.86 -7.88 -4.20
CA SER A 63 -29.32 -6.55 -4.47
C SER A 63 -27.95 -6.44 -3.82
N ASN A 64 -26.98 -5.96 -4.59
CA ASN A 64 -25.59 -5.90 -4.19
C ASN A 64 -25.03 -4.49 -4.40
N ILE A 65 -23.87 -4.24 -3.80
CA ILE A 65 -23.15 -2.99 -3.90
C ILE A 65 -21.99 -3.22 -4.87
N VAL A 66 -21.96 -2.43 -5.95
CA VAL A 66 -20.91 -2.54 -6.97
C VAL A 66 -19.70 -1.72 -6.54
N ASP A 67 -19.89 -0.42 -6.30
CA ASP A 67 -18.83 0.51 -5.91
C ASP A 67 -19.32 1.44 -4.80
N ALA A 68 -18.41 1.85 -3.92
CA ALA A 68 -18.70 2.83 -2.87
C ALA A 68 -17.42 3.55 -2.45
N GLU A 69 -17.50 4.85 -2.13
CA GLU A 69 -16.36 5.63 -1.65
C GLU A 69 -16.78 6.57 -0.52
N LEU A 70 -15.99 6.60 0.55
CA LEU A 70 -16.02 7.66 1.54
C LEU A 70 -14.78 8.53 1.37
N TYR A 71 -14.94 9.84 1.46
CA TYR A 71 -13.83 10.78 1.34
C TYR A 71 -13.93 11.93 2.34
N VAL A 72 -12.79 12.56 2.57
CA VAL A 72 -12.67 13.89 3.16
C VAL A 72 -11.93 14.80 2.19
N ARG A 73 -12.25 16.09 2.22
CA ARG A 73 -11.48 17.09 1.49
C ARG A 73 -10.51 17.79 2.43
N VAL A 74 -9.23 17.70 2.11
CA VAL A 74 -8.14 18.19 2.97
C VAL A 74 -7.50 19.40 2.32
N LEU A 75 -7.15 20.40 3.13
CA LEU A 75 -6.48 21.62 2.68
C LEU A 75 -5.25 21.28 1.83
N ASN A 76 -5.13 21.93 0.67
CA ASN A 76 -3.99 21.74 -0.21
C ASN A 76 -2.69 22.11 0.52
N GLY A 77 -1.65 21.30 0.34
CA GLY A 77 -0.38 21.41 1.07
C GLY A 77 -0.30 20.61 2.37
N GLU A 78 -1.43 20.18 2.94
CA GLU A 78 -1.47 19.41 4.20
C GLU A 78 -1.49 17.89 3.99
N THR A 79 -1.51 17.42 2.74
CA THR A 79 -1.56 15.99 2.39
C THR A 79 -0.18 15.38 2.11
N GLY A 80 0.91 16.11 2.37
CA GLY A 80 2.26 15.68 1.98
C GLY A 80 2.65 14.29 2.48
N LYS A 81 2.34 13.96 3.74
CA LYS A 81 2.64 12.65 4.34
C LYS A 81 1.85 11.49 3.73
N VAL A 82 0.71 11.77 3.10
CA VAL A 82 -0.13 10.75 2.43
C VAL A 82 0.54 10.27 1.15
N ILE A 83 1.08 11.21 0.37
CA ILE A 83 1.57 11.01 -1.01
C ILE A 83 3.10 11.05 -1.15
N ALA A 84 3.81 11.26 -0.04
CA ALA A 84 5.27 11.21 -0.01
C ALA A 84 5.78 9.87 -0.56
N TYR A 85 7.04 9.83 -0.97
CA TYR A 85 7.64 8.60 -1.47
C TYR A 85 7.66 7.49 -0.41
N ASP A 86 7.79 7.86 0.86
CA ASP A 86 7.62 7.05 2.07
C ASP A 86 6.28 7.36 2.77
N GLY A 87 5.32 7.88 2.02
CA GLY A 87 4.02 8.27 2.54
C GLY A 87 3.10 7.08 2.76
N THR A 88 2.03 7.30 3.52
CA THR A 88 1.11 6.24 3.96
C THR A 88 0.53 5.43 2.79
N LEU A 89 0.17 6.04 1.66
CA LEU A 89 -0.31 5.28 0.49
C LEU A 89 0.79 4.42 -0.13
N HIS A 90 2.03 4.93 -0.18
CA HIS A 90 3.14 4.16 -0.71
C HIS A 90 3.46 2.96 0.18
N GLU A 91 3.53 3.16 1.49
CA GLU A 91 3.79 2.09 2.46
C GLU A 91 2.71 1.02 2.45
N ILE A 92 1.42 1.39 2.39
CA ILE A 92 0.31 0.44 2.18
C ILE A 92 0.55 -0.35 0.90
N SER A 93 0.87 0.32 -0.21
CA SER A 93 1.16 -0.38 -1.47
C SER A 93 2.42 -1.23 -1.40
N LEU A 94 3.42 -0.92 -0.59
CA LEU A 94 4.69 -1.65 -0.59
C LEU A 94 4.59 -2.91 0.28
N LEU A 95 3.94 -2.77 1.43
CA LEU A 95 3.86 -3.80 2.46
C LEU A 95 2.69 -4.76 2.26
N LEU A 96 1.56 -4.28 1.73
CA LEU A 96 0.31 -5.02 1.71
C LEU A 96 -0.22 -5.33 0.32
N ALA A 97 0.27 -4.67 -0.71
CA ALA A 97 0.09 -5.22 -2.05
C ALA A 97 0.84 -6.55 -2.10
N GLY A 98 0.13 -7.66 -2.26
CA GLY A 98 0.75 -8.87 -2.83
C GLY A 98 1.37 -8.49 -4.17
N ASP A 99 2.42 -9.21 -4.59
CA ASP A 99 3.03 -8.83 -5.86
C ASP A 99 2.03 -8.96 -7.02
N ARG A 100 1.14 -9.98 -7.02
CA ARG A 100 0.22 -10.41 -8.12
C ARG A 100 -1.03 -11.30 -7.78
N GLU A 101 -0.99 -12.31 -6.89
CA GLU A 101 -2.20 -13.02 -6.36
C GLU A 101 -2.91 -12.13 -5.34
N GLY A 102 -4.22 -11.97 -5.53
CA GLY A 102 -4.99 -10.87 -4.95
C GLY A 102 -4.85 -9.60 -5.80
N TYR A 103 -5.90 -8.79 -5.90
CA TYR A 103 -5.82 -7.57 -6.70
C TYR A 103 -5.00 -6.50 -5.95
N ALA A 104 -3.84 -6.19 -6.51
CA ALA A 104 -2.97 -5.12 -6.05
C ALA A 104 -2.71 -4.12 -7.16
N LYS A 105 -2.99 -2.85 -6.88
CA LYS A 105 -2.75 -1.75 -7.82
C LYS A 105 -2.25 -0.55 -7.06
N SER A 106 -1.16 0.03 -7.56
CA SER A 106 -0.74 1.37 -7.17
C SER A 106 -0.59 2.24 -8.39
N VAL A 107 -1.17 3.42 -8.29
CA VAL A 107 -1.06 4.47 -9.29
C VAL A 107 -0.40 5.66 -8.64
N ARG A 108 0.54 6.27 -9.34
CA ARG A 108 1.11 7.57 -9.00
C ARG A 108 1.14 8.39 -10.28
N ASP A 109 0.20 9.30 -10.39
CA ASP A 109 0.06 10.22 -11.51
C ASP A 109 0.19 11.65 -11.00
N ASP A 110 1.31 12.27 -11.37
CA ASP A 110 1.70 13.63 -10.99
C ASP A 110 1.74 14.57 -12.22
N ARG A 111 1.11 14.18 -13.34
CA ARG A 111 1.27 14.88 -14.63
C ARG A 111 0.66 16.28 -14.66
N GLU A 112 -0.46 16.48 -13.98
CA GLU A 112 -1.15 17.79 -13.93
C GLU A 112 -0.66 18.63 -12.74
N CYS A 113 -0.49 18.00 -11.57
CA CYS A 113 0.08 18.61 -10.37
C CYS A 113 0.66 17.53 -9.43
N PRO A 114 1.56 17.89 -8.50
CA PRO A 114 2.04 16.95 -7.49
C PRO A 114 0.89 16.38 -6.66
N GLY A 115 0.79 15.05 -6.58
CA GLY A 115 -0.30 14.40 -5.90
C GLY A 115 -1.59 14.35 -6.71
N HIS A 116 -1.59 14.56 -8.03
CA HIS A 116 -2.85 14.62 -8.78
C HIS A 116 -3.71 13.37 -8.56
N TYR A 117 -3.15 12.17 -8.72
CA TYR A 117 -3.89 10.93 -8.50
C TYR A 117 -2.98 9.81 -8.02
N HIS A 118 -3.09 9.48 -6.73
CA HIS A 118 -2.33 8.42 -6.08
C HIS A 118 -3.28 7.39 -5.49
N THR A 119 -3.04 6.11 -5.77
CA THR A 119 -3.84 5.03 -5.17
C THR A 119 -2.99 3.87 -4.66
N ALA A 120 -3.52 3.18 -3.66
CA ALA A 120 -3.04 1.92 -3.15
C ALA A 120 -4.25 0.99 -2.93
N THR A 121 -4.26 -0.13 -3.65
CA THR A 121 -5.33 -1.11 -3.58
C THR A 121 -4.86 -2.38 -2.90
N ILE A 122 -5.67 -2.88 -1.97
CA ILE A 122 -5.45 -4.12 -1.24
C ILE A 122 -6.69 -5.00 -1.29
N ASP A 123 -6.48 -6.31 -1.31
CA ASP A 123 -7.55 -7.31 -1.28
C ASP A 123 -8.18 -7.46 0.13
N SER A 124 -9.20 -8.32 0.19
CA SER A 124 -9.96 -8.67 1.41
C SER A 124 -9.05 -9.16 2.55
N ARG A 125 -8.07 -10.03 2.24
CA ARG A 125 -7.16 -10.62 3.23
C ARG A 125 -6.24 -9.56 3.84
N ARG A 126 -5.67 -8.71 2.99
CA ARG A 126 -4.73 -7.66 3.36
C ARG A 126 -5.41 -6.51 4.09
N ALA A 127 -6.68 -6.25 3.79
CA ALA A 127 -7.50 -5.32 4.57
C ALA A 127 -7.57 -5.72 6.05
N GLY A 128 -7.74 -7.01 6.35
CA GLY A 128 -7.73 -7.54 7.71
C GLY A 128 -6.36 -7.47 8.42
N GLU A 129 -5.26 -7.53 7.66
CA GLU A 129 -3.90 -7.31 8.18
C GLU A 129 -3.67 -5.85 8.58
N LEU A 130 -4.19 -4.91 7.78
CA LEU A 130 -4.09 -3.47 8.00
C LEU A 130 -4.98 -3.00 9.15
N VAL A 131 -6.26 -3.37 9.12
CA VAL A 131 -7.23 -3.06 10.18
C VAL A 131 -7.94 -4.35 10.59
N GLY A 132 -7.65 -4.80 11.81
CA GLY A 132 -8.15 -6.09 12.30
C GLY A 132 -9.67 -6.21 12.24
N GLY A 133 -10.16 -7.31 11.66
CA GLY A 133 -11.58 -7.61 11.50
C GLY A 133 -12.24 -6.97 10.26
N HIS A 134 -11.45 -6.37 9.37
CA HIS A 134 -11.93 -5.96 8.05
C HIS A 134 -11.88 -7.14 7.07
N GLU A 135 -12.88 -7.23 6.20
CA GLU A 135 -13.07 -8.31 5.23
C GLU A 135 -13.27 -7.77 3.80
N LEU A 136 -13.52 -6.48 3.63
CA LEU A 136 -13.74 -5.89 2.31
C LEU A 136 -12.43 -5.42 1.68
N ALA A 137 -12.27 -5.68 0.37
CA ALA A 137 -11.18 -5.11 -0.42
C ALA A 137 -11.28 -3.57 -0.46
N LYS A 138 -10.13 -2.89 -0.50
CA LYS A 138 -10.04 -1.42 -0.35
C LYS A 138 -9.10 -0.81 -1.35
N GLU A 139 -9.54 0.26 -2.01
CA GLU A 139 -8.68 1.19 -2.72
C GLU A 139 -8.60 2.49 -1.93
N PHE A 140 -7.41 2.79 -1.41
CA PHE A 140 -7.06 4.07 -0.79
C PHE A 140 -6.64 5.05 -1.87
N LYS A 141 -7.15 6.28 -1.80
CA LYS A 141 -6.99 7.30 -2.83
C LYS A 141 -6.57 8.63 -2.23
N HIS A 142 -5.70 9.32 -2.94
CA HIS A 142 -5.52 10.76 -2.85
C HIS A 142 -5.67 11.33 -4.26
N TYR A 143 -6.53 12.33 -4.44
CA TYR A 143 -6.75 12.90 -5.77
C TYR A 143 -7.25 14.34 -5.78
N HIS A 144 -6.80 15.09 -6.78
CA HIS A 144 -7.37 16.38 -7.18
C HIS A 144 -8.50 16.17 -8.20
N MET A 145 -9.32 17.21 -8.41
CA MET A 145 -10.30 17.21 -9.49
C MET A 145 -9.61 17.01 -10.84
N ARG A 146 -10.31 16.36 -11.79
CA ARG A 146 -9.77 15.99 -13.10
C ARG A 146 -9.10 17.15 -13.87
N ASN A 147 -9.60 18.37 -13.69
CA ASN A 147 -9.02 19.59 -14.25
C ASN A 147 -8.72 20.57 -13.09
N PRO A 148 -7.55 20.48 -12.44
CA PRO A 148 -7.23 21.32 -11.28
C PRO A 148 -7.30 22.82 -11.55
N ASP A 149 -6.79 23.27 -12.71
CA ASP A 149 -6.79 24.69 -13.11
C ASP A 149 -8.21 25.27 -13.23
N ALA A 150 -9.22 24.44 -13.52
CA ALA A 150 -10.59 24.91 -13.70
C ALA A 150 -11.29 25.24 -12.36
N VAL A 151 -10.70 24.83 -11.24
CA VAL A 151 -11.27 24.99 -9.89
C VAL A 151 -10.40 25.83 -8.96
N GLU A 152 -9.36 26.48 -9.49
CA GLU A 152 -8.48 27.37 -8.74
C GLU A 152 -9.27 28.47 -8.02
N GLY A 153 -8.93 28.71 -6.75
CA GLY A 153 -9.60 29.67 -5.87
C GLY A 153 -10.97 29.24 -5.35
N THR A 154 -11.38 27.99 -5.63
CA THR A 154 -12.61 27.39 -5.09
C THR A 154 -12.28 26.29 -4.09
N PRO A 155 -13.22 25.88 -3.22
CA PRO A 155 -12.99 24.73 -2.33
C PRO A 155 -12.52 23.47 -3.05
N LEU A 156 -12.93 23.27 -4.31
CA LEU A 156 -12.63 22.09 -5.10
C LEU A 156 -11.15 21.99 -5.56
N GLU A 157 -10.35 23.04 -5.39
CA GLU A 157 -8.89 22.98 -5.62
C GLU A 157 -8.17 22.04 -4.65
N ASN A 158 -8.76 21.87 -3.45
CA ASN A 158 -8.23 21.06 -2.37
C ASN A 158 -8.40 19.56 -2.68
N PRO A 159 -7.39 18.72 -2.46
CA PRO A 159 -7.47 17.30 -2.76
C PRO A 159 -8.47 16.55 -1.87
N LYS A 160 -8.91 15.40 -2.36
CA LYS A 160 -9.66 14.42 -1.58
C LYS A 160 -8.74 13.29 -1.13
N ILE A 161 -8.94 12.84 0.10
CA ILE A 161 -8.45 11.54 0.57
C ILE A 161 -9.68 10.65 0.70
N GLY A 162 -9.68 9.52 0.00
CA GLY A 162 -10.82 8.62 -0.06
C GLY A 162 -10.43 7.17 0.17
N VAL A 163 -11.40 6.38 0.61
CA VAL A 163 -11.31 4.92 0.63
C VAL A 163 -12.54 4.37 -0.06
N SER A 164 -12.32 3.52 -1.04
CA SER A 164 -13.39 2.91 -1.82
C SER A 164 -13.38 1.39 -1.80
N PHE A 165 -14.57 0.83 -1.90
CA PHE A 165 -14.84 -0.57 -2.22
C PHE A 165 -15.16 -0.68 -3.71
N GLN A 166 -14.71 -1.77 -4.34
CA GLN A 166 -15.09 -2.15 -5.70
C GLN A 166 -15.31 -3.66 -5.75
N ASN A 167 -16.48 -4.08 -6.23
CA ASN A 167 -16.85 -5.49 -6.32
C ASN A 167 -15.96 -6.26 -7.32
N SER A 168 -15.34 -5.58 -8.28
CA SER A 168 -14.38 -6.20 -9.22
C SER A 168 -13.07 -6.67 -8.58
N ILE A 169 -12.77 -6.18 -7.38
CA ILE A 169 -11.54 -6.44 -6.62
C ILE A 169 -11.83 -7.39 -5.45
N HIS A 170 -13.06 -7.38 -4.94
CA HIS A 170 -13.49 -8.21 -3.83
C HIS A 170 -13.78 -9.64 -4.27
N ASP A 171 -13.47 -10.61 -3.41
CA ASP A 171 -13.56 -12.03 -3.73
C ASP A 171 -15.00 -12.59 -3.69
N ASP A 172 -15.93 -11.85 -3.08
CA ASP A 172 -17.34 -12.25 -2.93
C ASP A 172 -18.29 -11.09 -3.34
N THR A 173 -19.60 -11.33 -3.26
CA THR A 173 -20.62 -10.31 -3.49
C THR A 173 -20.99 -9.63 -2.19
N LEU A 174 -20.79 -8.32 -2.12
CA LEU A 174 -21.29 -7.51 -1.01
C LEU A 174 -22.77 -7.18 -1.23
N TYR A 175 -23.66 -7.73 -0.40
CA TYR A 175 -25.09 -7.49 -0.50
C TYR A 175 -25.49 -6.16 0.13
N TRP A 176 -26.59 -5.57 -0.34
CA TRP A 176 -27.16 -4.34 0.22
C TRP A 176 -27.48 -4.45 1.71
N ASN A 177 -27.87 -5.65 2.17
CA ASN A 177 -28.16 -5.91 3.58
C ASN A 177 -26.92 -5.75 4.48
N ASP A 178 -25.72 -5.80 3.90
CA ASP A 178 -24.44 -5.65 4.60
C ASP A 178 -23.88 -4.23 4.47
N LEU A 179 -24.72 -3.24 4.13
CA LEU A 179 -24.33 -1.84 3.97
C LEU A 179 -23.64 -1.26 5.23
N ASP A 180 -24.07 -1.65 6.44
CA ASP A 180 -23.43 -1.18 7.67
C ASP A 180 -21.98 -1.66 7.82
N THR A 181 -21.70 -2.89 7.36
CA THR A 181 -20.33 -3.43 7.30
C THR A 181 -19.47 -2.58 6.37
N LEU A 182 -19.98 -2.27 5.17
CA LEU A 182 -19.30 -1.42 4.22
C LEU A 182 -18.99 -0.03 4.78
N VAL A 183 -20.01 0.65 5.31
CA VAL A 183 -19.88 2.00 5.87
C VAL A 183 -18.86 1.99 7.02
N THR A 184 -18.93 0.99 7.88
CA THR A 184 -18.03 0.87 9.03
C THR A 184 -16.59 0.62 8.58
N GLU A 185 -16.36 -0.30 7.66
CA GLU A 185 -15.01 -0.62 7.19
C GLU A 185 -14.36 0.53 6.41
N LEU A 186 -15.09 1.16 5.49
CA LEU A 186 -14.57 2.30 4.73
C LEU A 186 -14.24 3.48 5.65
N ASP A 187 -15.10 3.74 6.64
CA ASP A 187 -14.90 4.84 7.59
C ASP A 187 -13.74 4.56 8.55
N GLU A 188 -13.64 3.35 9.11
CA GLU A 188 -12.49 2.94 9.91
C GLU A 188 -11.19 3.05 9.11
N ALA A 189 -11.18 2.56 7.86
CA ALA A 189 -10.01 2.62 7.01
C ALA A 189 -9.60 4.08 6.69
N LEU A 190 -10.56 4.93 6.35
CA LEU A 190 -10.32 6.35 6.09
C LEU A 190 -9.75 7.05 7.32
N LEU A 191 -10.38 6.89 8.48
CA LEU A 191 -9.93 7.52 9.72
C LEU A 191 -8.55 7.05 10.16
N ASN A 192 -8.21 5.77 9.95
CA ASN A 192 -6.86 5.26 10.23
C ASN A 192 -5.82 5.87 9.30
N VAL A 193 -6.09 5.95 7.99
CA VAL A 193 -5.16 6.58 7.04
C VAL A 193 -4.91 8.04 7.37
N LEU A 194 -5.96 8.79 7.72
CA LEU A 194 -5.81 10.17 8.20
C LEU A 194 -4.90 10.22 9.44
N ASN A 195 -5.18 9.40 10.44
CA ASN A 195 -4.41 9.35 11.68
C ASN A 195 -2.92 8.99 11.45
N TRP A 196 -2.63 7.97 10.63
CA TRP A 196 -1.26 7.56 10.29
C TRP A 196 -0.53 8.63 9.47
N SER A 197 -1.29 9.41 8.68
CA SER A 197 -0.79 10.55 7.93
C SER A 197 -0.68 11.83 8.77
N SER A 198 -0.84 11.75 10.10
CA SER A 198 -0.85 12.91 11.01
C SER A 198 -1.95 13.95 10.70
N ILE A 199 -3.01 13.55 10.00
CA ILE A 199 -4.18 14.38 9.72
C ILE A 199 -5.22 14.12 10.83
N PRO A 200 -5.82 15.18 11.44
CA PRO A 200 -6.83 15.02 12.47
C PRO A 200 -8.00 14.15 12.01
N THR A 201 -8.56 13.34 12.91
CA THR A 201 -9.75 12.51 12.62
C THR A 201 -11.05 13.17 13.05
N ARG A 202 -10.97 14.42 13.51
CA ARG A 202 -12.09 15.20 14.04
C ARG A 202 -12.23 16.47 13.21
N PRO A 203 -13.43 17.05 13.15
CA PRO A 203 -13.65 18.33 12.50
C PRO A 203 -13.03 19.46 13.32
N ASP A 204 -11.70 19.59 13.30
CA ASP A 204 -11.04 20.85 13.61
C ASP A 204 -10.93 21.66 12.31
N GLY A 205 -11.47 22.88 12.31
CA GLY A 205 -11.72 23.64 11.08
C GLY A 205 -10.47 24.21 10.39
N GLN A 206 -9.32 23.54 10.50
CA GLN A 206 -8.05 23.99 9.92
C GLN A 206 -7.55 23.06 8.81
N MET A 207 -7.84 21.76 8.88
CA MET A 207 -7.32 20.78 7.92
C MET A 207 -8.34 20.35 6.87
N PHE A 208 -9.63 20.50 7.14
CA PHE A 208 -10.69 20.08 6.23
C PHE A 208 -11.40 21.27 5.60
N VAL A 209 -11.84 21.10 4.36
CA VAL A 209 -12.49 22.16 3.58
C VAL A 209 -13.87 21.71 3.16
N ASP A 210 -14.90 22.43 3.60
CA ASP A 210 -16.30 22.24 3.16
C ASP A 210 -16.44 22.48 1.65
N ASP A 211 -17.32 21.71 1.01
CA ASP A 211 -17.80 21.97 -0.35
C ASP A 211 -19.32 21.76 -0.46
N ASP A 212 -19.88 21.85 -1.66
CA ASP A 212 -21.33 21.70 -1.91
C ASP A 212 -21.89 20.32 -1.50
N TYR A 213 -21.03 19.33 -1.27
CA TYR A 213 -21.35 17.92 -1.06
C TYR A 213 -20.66 17.30 0.16
N PHE A 214 -19.74 18.02 0.80
CA PHE A 214 -18.99 17.58 1.97
C PHE A 214 -19.03 18.67 3.04
N GLU A 215 -19.58 18.33 4.21
CA GLU A 215 -19.61 19.21 5.37
C GLU A 215 -18.65 18.68 6.45
N VAL A 216 -17.81 19.55 7.00
CA VAL A 216 -16.85 19.30 8.08
C VAL A 216 -17.62 19.29 9.41
N THR A 217 -18.43 18.26 9.56
CA THR A 217 -19.19 17.99 10.77
C THR A 217 -18.82 16.64 11.34
N GLY A 218 -18.83 16.55 12.66
CA GLY A 218 -18.49 15.34 13.39
C GLY A 218 -19.73 14.62 13.84
N SER A 219 -19.77 13.31 13.64
CA SER A 219 -20.76 12.44 14.26
C SER A 219 -20.14 11.68 15.44
N ARG A 220 -20.95 11.38 16.46
CA ARG A 220 -20.52 10.47 17.55
C ARG A 220 -20.78 9.04 17.11
N ARG A 221 -19.75 8.37 16.62
CA ARG A 221 -19.78 6.95 16.25
C ARG A 221 -18.57 6.23 16.82
N TRP A 222 -18.75 4.95 17.14
CA TRP A 222 -17.65 4.08 17.55
C TRP A 222 -16.97 3.56 16.29
N ARG A 223 -15.68 3.89 16.15
CA ARG A 223 -14.82 3.44 15.06
C ARG A 223 -13.48 3.00 15.62
N LYS A 224 -12.95 1.90 15.07
CA LYS A 224 -11.64 1.38 15.43
C LYS A 224 -10.55 2.29 14.88
N LEU A 225 -9.92 3.05 15.75
CA LEU A 225 -8.68 3.76 15.48
C LEU A 225 -7.51 2.98 16.07
N LEU A 226 -6.54 2.64 15.23
CA LEU A 226 -5.36 1.88 15.59
C LEU A 226 -4.13 2.79 15.55
N PRO A 227 -3.13 2.55 16.43
CA PRO A 227 -1.78 3.02 16.19
C PRO A 227 -1.31 2.55 14.81
N ASP A 228 -0.40 3.30 14.20
CA ASP A 228 0.16 2.95 12.89
C ASP A 228 0.70 1.51 12.89
N ARG A 229 0.16 0.71 11.96
CA ARG A 229 0.43 -0.71 11.83
C ARG A 229 1.51 -0.98 10.79
N LEU A 230 1.79 -0.03 9.89
CA LEU A 230 2.72 -0.21 8.79
C LEU A 230 4.14 -0.54 9.28
N PRO A 231 4.71 0.15 10.30
CA PRO A 231 6.03 -0.22 10.82
C PRO A 231 6.07 -1.65 11.39
N ARG A 232 5.01 -2.07 12.08
CA ARG A 232 4.92 -3.42 12.64
C ARG A 232 4.78 -4.49 11.55
N ILE A 233 4.12 -4.17 10.44
CA ILE A 233 4.00 -5.08 9.30
C ILE A 233 5.36 -5.20 8.61
N GLU A 234 6.06 -4.08 8.42
CA GLU A 234 7.44 -4.03 7.92
C GLU A 234 8.37 -4.90 8.77
N ASP A 235 8.45 -4.65 10.08
CA ASP A 235 9.31 -5.41 11.02
C ASP A 235 9.02 -6.92 10.95
N LYS A 236 7.74 -7.31 10.86
CA LYS A 236 7.36 -8.71 10.75
C LYS A 236 7.86 -9.33 9.44
N GLN A 237 7.78 -8.59 8.33
CA GLN A 237 8.29 -9.07 7.04
C GLN A 237 9.81 -9.17 7.08
N ASP A 238 10.51 -8.21 7.69
CA ASP A 238 11.95 -8.25 7.93
C ASP A 238 12.37 -9.51 8.70
N ASP A 239 11.68 -9.82 9.81
CA ASP A 239 11.93 -11.04 10.61
C ASP A 239 11.74 -12.30 9.77
N GLN A 240 10.70 -12.33 8.93
CA GLN A 240 10.41 -13.45 8.03
C GLN A 240 11.51 -13.62 6.98
N ILE A 241 11.97 -12.51 6.39
CA ILE A 241 13.06 -12.50 5.40
C ILE A 241 14.32 -13.05 6.05
N PHE A 242 14.76 -12.48 7.17
CA PHE A 242 15.99 -12.88 7.83
C PHE A 242 15.97 -14.36 8.25
N ALA A 243 14.90 -14.79 8.92
CA ALA A 243 14.78 -16.17 9.40
C ALA A 243 14.72 -17.21 8.28
N THR A 244 14.13 -16.84 7.14
CA THR A 244 14.01 -17.72 5.97
C THR A 244 15.31 -17.74 5.17
N ALA A 245 15.87 -16.57 4.88
CA ALA A 245 17.12 -16.39 4.14
C ALA A 245 18.30 -17.15 4.77
N ALA A 246 18.45 -17.07 6.10
CA ALA A 246 19.47 -17.81 6.84
C ALA A 246 19.39 -19.35 6.69
N ARG A 247 18.27 -19.88 6.20
CA ARG A 247 18.01 -21.31 6.02
C ARG A 247 17.88 -21.72 4.55
N MET A 248 18.03 -20.78 3.62
CA MET A 248 17.95 -21.04 2.19
C MET A 248 19.14 -21.90 1.76
N ASN A 249 18.86 -22.89 0.91
CA ASN A 249 19.88 -23.59 0.14
C ASN A 249 19.90 -23.04 -1.30
N GLU A 250 20.86 -23.52 -2.09
CA GLU A 250 21.06 -23.13 -3.50
C GLU A 250 19.77 -23.19 -4.33
N THR A 251 18.96 -24.26 -4.18
CA THR A 251 17.68 -24.39 -4.90
C THR A 251 16.63 -23.36 -4.44
N ASP A 252 16.63 -22.99 -3.16
CA ASP A 252 15.74 -21.94 -2.67
C ASP A 252 16.14 -20.58 -3.24
N THR A 253 17.44 -20.29 -3.28
CA THR A 253 17.99 -19.06 -3.87
C THR A 253 17.63 -18.96 -5.34
N GLU A 254 17.87 -20.01 -6.11
CA GLU A 254 17.57 -20.04 -7.56
C GLU A 254 16.06 -19.89 -7.84
N LEU A 255 15.21 -20.47 -6.97
CA LEU A 255 13.76 -20.28 -7.05
C LEU A 255 13.37 -18.82 -6.77
N VAL A 256 13.92 -18.20 -5.72
CA VAL A 256 13.65 -16.78 -5.40
C VAL A 256 14.16 -15.86 -6.51
N GLU A 257 15.37 -16.10 -7.05
CA GLU A 257 15.91 -15.36 -8.20
C GLU A 257 15.00 -15.47 -9.43
N THR A 258 14.46 -16.67 -9.68
CA THR A 258 13.49 -16.88 -10.75
C THR A 258 12.22 -16.08 -10.50
N LEU A 259 11.66 -16.10 -9.28
CA LEU A 259 10.47 -15.32 -8.94
C LEU A 259 10.69 -13.81 -9.11
N LEU A 260 11.86 -13.31 -8.72
CA LEU A 260 12.25 -11.90 -8.89
C LEU A 260 12.41 -11.52 -10.37
N THR A 261 12.97 -12.41 -11.19
CA THR A 261 13.29 -12.14 -12.60
C THR A 261 12.08 -12.28 -13.52
N ASP A 262 11.29 -13.34 -13.35
CA ASP A 262 10.09 -13.61 -14.16
C ASP A 262 8.90 -12.73 -13.71
N GLY A 263 9.09 -11.94 -12.67
CA GLY A 263 8.08 -11.06 -12.11
C GLY A 263 6.97 -11.81 -11.35
N GLY A 264 7.14 -13.09 -11.02
CA GLY A 264 6.36 -13.70 -9.94
C GLY A 264 4.93 -14.18 -10.26
N GLU A 265 4.53 -14.41 -11.51
CA GLU A 265 3.42 -15.35 -11.80
C GLU A 265 3.99 -16.58 -12.49
N THR A 266 4.28 -17.61 -11.72
CA THR A 266 4.80 -18.86 -12.26
C THR A 266 4.18 -20.02 -11.53
N SER A 267 3.79 -21.04 -12.28
CA SER A 267 3.31 -22.27 -11.67
C SER A 267 4.48 -23.06 -11.07
N PRO A 268 4.26 -23.90 -10.05
CA PRO A 268 5.29 -24.81 -9.54
C PRO A 268 5.94 -25.67 -10.64
N LYS A 269 5.20 -25.94 -11.72
CA LYS A 269 5.70 -26.68 -12.89
C LYS A 269 6.63 -25.84 -13.76
N GLN A 270 6.33 -24.56 -13.98
CA GLN A 270 7.20 -23.65 -14.72
C GLN A 270 8.49 -23.39 -13.94
N LEU A 271 8.40 -23.20 -12.61
CA LEU A 271 9.56 -23.15 -11.72
C LEU A 271 10.42 -24.40 -11.88
N ALA A 272 9.83 -25.59 -11.75
CA ALA A 272 10.57 -26.84 -11.91
C ALA A 272 11.33 -26.93 -13.24
N GLN A 273 10.76 -26.38 -14.31
CA GLN A 273 11.39 -26.33 -15.63
C GLN A 273 12.48 -25.26 -15.75
N SER A 274 12.30 -24.09 -15.13
CA SER A 274 13.29 -22.99 -15.21
C SER A 274 14.55 -23.31 -14.42
N ILE A 275 14.40 -23.91 -13.23
CA ILE A 275 15.52 -24.28 -12.35
C ILE A 275 15.99 -25.73 -12.55
N ASP A 276 15.48 -26.44 -13.57
CA ASP A 276 15.82 -27.83 -13.92
C ASP A 276 15.79 -28.83 -12.73
N VAL A 277 14.73 -28.78 -11.92
CA VAL A 277 14.53 -29.70 -10.80
C VAL A 277 13.21 -30.47 -10.88
N HIS A 278 13.09 -31.53 -10.09
CA HIS A 278 11.81 -32.23 -9.95
C HIS A 278 10.77 -31.38 -9.21
N ILE A 279 9.51 -31.45 -9.61
CA ILE A 279 8.41 -30.67 -9.02
C ILE A 279 8.27 -30.85 -7.50
N ASP A 280 8.59 -32.03 -6.98
CA ASP A 280 8.60 -32.28 -5.53
C ASP A 280 9.67 -31.45 -4.79
N THR A 281 10.79 -31.16 -5.44
CA THR A 281 11.83 -30.28 -4.90
C THR A 281 11.30 -28.86 -4.81
N VAL A 282 10.57 -28.40 -5.83
CA VAL A 282 9.87 -27.09 -5.81
C VAL A 282 8.90 -27.04 -4.64
N TYR A 283 8.01 -28.02 -4.46
CA TYR A 283 7.07 -27.99 -3.32
C TYR A 283 7.77 -28.00 -1.94
N ARG A 284 8.92 -28.66 -1.81
CA ARG A 284 9.71 -28.61 -0.57
C ARG A 284 10.35 -27.23 -0.36
N ALA A 285 10.83 -26.61 -1.43
CA ALA A 285 11.36 -25.25 -1.41
C ALA A 285 10.26 -24.25 -1.04
N LEU A 286 9.11 -24.28 -1.73
CA LEU A 286 7.93 -23.45 -1.43
C LEU A 286 7.46 -23.63 0.02
N LYS A 287 7.48 -24.86 0.55
CA LYS A 287 7.13 -25.10 1.96
C LYS A 287 8.09 -24.43 2.94
N ARG A 288 9.39 -24.36 2.62
CA ARG A 288 10.40 -23.69 3.44
C ARG A 288 10.34 -22.17 3.27
N LEU A 289 10.01 -21.71 2.06
CA LEU A 289 9.86 -20.31 1.68
C LEU A 289 8.48 -19.74 2.01
N SER A 290 7.55 -20.52 2.57
CA SER A 290 6.15 -20.11 2.78
C SER A 290 5.95 -18.81 3.58
N PRO A 291 6.89 -18.32 4.43
CA PRO A 291 6.77 -16.98 5.02
C PRO A 291 6.97 -15.84 4.01
N LEU A 292 7.65 -16.11 2.89
CA LEU A 292 8.05 -15.13 1.87
C LEU A 292 7.25 -15.25 0.57
N VAL A 293 6.65 -16.41 0.32
CA VAL A 293 5.88 -16.68 -0.90
C VAL A 293 4.43 -16.95 -0.58
N ASP A 294 3.54 -16.37 -1.39
CA ASP A 294 2.14 -16.77 -1.46
C ASP A 294 2.02 -17.83 -2.58
N HIS A 295 1.27 -18.90 -2.32
CA HIS A 295 1.07 -20.00 -3.26
C HIS A 295 -0.39 -20.47 -3.23
N THR A 296 -1.12 -20.19 -4.30
CA THR A 296 -2.45 -20.70 -4.56
C THR A 296 -2.39 -21.82 -5.62
N TYR A 297 -3.44 -22.63 -5.77
CA TYR A 297 -3.52 -23.94 -6.47
C TYR A 297 -2.85 -24.09 -7.87
N GLY A 298 -2.33 -23.03 -8.49
CA GLY A 298 -1.53 -23.09 -9.70
C GLY A 298 -0.49 -21.97 -9.87
N GLU A 299 -0.27 -21.12 -8.88
CA GLU A 299 0.51 -19.90 -9.00
C GLU A 299 1.35 -19.65 -7.73
N VAL A 300 2.53 -19.09 -7.92
CA VAL A 300 3.51 -18.79 -6.87
C VAL A 300 4.03 -17.39 -7.10
N GLN A 301 4.05 -16.61 -6.03
CA GLN A 301 4.57 -15.25 -6.03
C GLN A 301 5.26 -14.88 -4.72
N LEU A 302 5.91 -13.72 -4.69
CA LEU A 302 6.39 -13.13 -3.44
C LEU A 302 5.23 -12.47 -2.67
N GLY A 303 5.29 -12.56 -1.34
CA GLY A 303 4.22 -12.11 -0.45
C GLY A 303 4.04 -10.60 -0.39
N SER A 304 5.00 -9.80 -0.85
CA SER A 304 4.89 -8.35 -0.98
C SER A 304 6.01 -7.78 -1.85
N LYS A 305 5.80 -6.56 -2.36
CA LYS A 305 6.85 -5.79 -3.04
C LYS A 305 8.04 -5.49 -2.12
N TYR A 306 7.78 -5.28 -0.82
CA TYR A 306 8.82 -5.11 0.18
C TYR A 306 9.73 -6.34 0.27
N ILE A 307 9.15 -7.54 0.38
CA ILE A 307 9.88 -8.81 0.41
C ILE A 307 10.72 -8.97 -0.86
N ALA A 308 10.18 -8.62 -2.04
CA ALA A 308 10.92 -8.67 -3.30
C ALA A 308 12.14 -7.73 -3.32
N GLN A 309 11.97 -6.49 -2.86
CA GLN A 309 13.06 -5.51 -2.80
C GLN A 309 14.17 -5.95 -1.84
N GLU A 310 13.80 -6.46 -0.67
CA GLU A 310 14.77 -6.86 0.35
C GLU A 310 15.49 -8.17 0.00
N LEU A 311 14.80 -9.13 -0.63
CA LEU A 311 15.44 -10.37 -1.10
C LEU A 311 16.44 -10.11 -2.23
N THR A 312 16.17 -9.15 -3.13
CA THR A 312 17.15 -8.72 -4.14
C THR A 312 18.45 -8.29 -3.46
N GLY A 313 18.38 -7.40 -2.47
CA GLY A 313 19.55 -6.93 -1.72
C GLY A 313 20.29 -8.05 -0.98
N TYR A 314 19.57 -9.03 -0.44
CA TYR A 314 20.18 -10.20 0.20
C TYR A 314 20.92 -11.09 -0.81
N ILE A 315 20.31 -11.38 -1.96
CA ILE A 315 20.91 -12.26 -2.99
C ILE A 315 22.17 -11.62 -3.57
N ASP A 316 22.16 -10.30 -3.79
CA ASP A 316 23.32 -9.56 -4.27
C ASP A 316 24.46 -9.58 -3.25
N SER A 317 24.18 -9.48 -1.95
CA SER A 317 25.21 -9.51 -0.91
C SER A 317 25.84 -10.91 -0.76
N VAL A 318 25.05 -11.98 -0.87
CA VAL A 318 25.54 -13.37 -0.90
C VAL A 318 26.36 -13.65 -2.16
N SER A 319 25.88 -13.24 -3.34
CA SER A 319 26.55 -13.43 -4.62
C SER A 319 27.91 -12.72 -4.69
N ASN A 320 28.02 -11.52 -4.10
CA ASN A 320 29.27 -10.77 -4.01
C ASN A 320 30.25 -11.38 -2.99
N SER A 321 29.76 -12.02 -1.93
CA SER A 321 30.56 -12.76 -0.95
C SER A 321 31.15 -14.05 -1.52
N ILE A 322 30.48 -14.68 -2.48
CA ILE A 322 31.00 -15.86 -3.20
C ILE A 322 32.05 -15.47 -4.26
N LYS A 323 31.90 -14.31 -4.90
CA LYS A 323 32.87 -13.78 -5.88
C LYS A 323 34.13 -13.17 -5.23
N SER A 324 34.01 -12.67 -4.01
CA SER A 324 35.12 -12.14 -3.21
C SER A 324 35.57 -13.21 -2.21
N GLY A 325 36.40 -14.16 -2.68
CA GLY A 325 36.76 -15.38 -1.96
C GLY A 325 36.86 -15.25 -0.43
N LEU A 326 35.89 -15.86 0.25
CA LEU A 326 35.77 -16.43 1.61
C LEU A 326 36.54 -15.83 2.83
N GLU A 327 37.43 -14.86 2.71
CA GLU A 327 38.22 -14.37 3.86
C GLU A 327 37.58 -13.15 4.55
N ASN A 328 36.76 -12.34 3.84
CA ASN A 328 36.19 -11.11 4.42
C ASN A 328 34.74 -11.24 4.93
N ALA A 329 33.94 -12.18 4.40
CA ALA A 329 32.54 -12.38 4.84
C ALA A 329 32.44 -13.08 6.21
N LEU A 330 33.47 -13.87 6.56
CA LEU A 330 33.55 -14.52 7.88
C LEU A 330 33.96 -13.54 8.98
N ASP A 331 34.75 -12.49 8.70
CA ASP A 331 35.11 -11.46 9.69
C ASP A 331 33.93 -10.54 10.07
N GLY A 332 32.90 -10.45 9.21
CA GLY A 332 31.63 -9.77 9.52
C GLY A 332 30.72 -10.63 10.41
N LEU A 333 30.55 -11.91 10.07
CA LEU A 333 29.73 -12.84 10.85
C LEU A 333 30.33 -13.19 12.23
N THR A 334 31.66 -13.17 12.37
CA THR A 334 32.32 -13.44 13.67
C THR A 334 32.24 -12.25 14.63
N ARG A 335 31.97 -11.03 14.13
CA ARG A 335 31.79 -9.83 14.97
C ARG A 335 30.40 -9.78 15.61
N ALA A 336 29.41 -10.44 15.01
CA ALA A 336 28.04 -10.57 15.52
C ALA A 336 27.95 -11.35 16.85
N GLU A 337 28.94 -12.20 17.19
CA GLU A 337 28.99 -12.87 18.50
C GLU A 337 29.70 -12.05 19.59
N ALA A 338 30.39 -10.95 19.24
CA ALA A 338 31.22 -10.19 20.17
C ALA A 338 30.57 -8.91 20.73
N HIS A 339 29.50 -8.41 20.10
CA HIS A 339 28.78 -7.21 20.55
C HIS A 339 27.30 -7.49 20.77
N ALA A 340 27.00 -8.23 21.83
CA ALA A 340 25.65 -8.35 22.36
C ALA A 340 25.25 -7.05 23.06
N GLY A 341 24.45 -6.23 22.37
CA GLY A 341 23.78 -5.02 22.88
C GLY A 341 23.86 -3.91 21.83
N ASP A 342 22.86 -3.62 21.01
CA ASP A 342 21.41 -3.87 21.04
C ASP A 342 20.92 -4.36 19.67
N ASP A 343 19.87 -5.20 19.63
CA ASP A 343 19.25 -5.75 18.41
C ASP A 343 18.25 -4.75 17.80
N ASP A 344 18.71 -3.53 17.55
CA ASP A 344 17.88 -2.41 17.10
C ASP A 344 17.84 -2.29 15.55
N PRO A 345 16.81 -1.63 14.99
CA PRO A 345 16.66 -1.47 13.53
C PRO A 345 17.88 -0.90 12.80
N TRP A 346 18.66 -0.02 13.43
CA TRP A 346 19.85 0.58 12.84
C TRP A 346 21.02 -0.41 12.81
N SER A 347 21.25 -1.12 13.92
CA SER A 347 22.24 -2.19 14.00
C SER A 347 21.96 -3.30 12.96
N ARG A 348 20.70 -3.71 12.79
CA ARG A 348 20.29 -4.69 11.76
C ARG A 348 20.52 -4.19 10.33
N TRP A 349 20.31 -2.90 10.08
CA TRP A 349 20.58 -2.29 8.78
C TRP A 349 22.09 -2.29 8.46
N LEU A 350 22.93 -1.93 9.44
CA LEU A 350 24.38 -1.98 9.29
C LEU A 350 24.86 -3.40 9.02
N ASP A 351 24.37 -4.40 9.75
CA ASP A 351 24.71 -5.80 9.53
C ASP A 351 24.31 -6.28 8.13
N ARG A 352 23.12 -5.88 7.65
CA ARG A 352 22.58 -6.27 6.33
C ARG A 352 23.40 -5.74 5.17
N TYR A 353 23.82 -4.48 5.23
CA TYR A 353 24.52 -3.81 4.12
C TYR A 353 26.04 -3.68 4.35
N GLY A 354 26.58 -4.32 5.39
CA GLY A 354 28.00 -4.28 5.71
C GLY A 354 28.49 -2.88 6.08
N GLY A 355 27.70 -2.14 6.86
CA GLY A 355 28.01 -0.80 7.33
C GLY A 355 29.11 -0.78 8.39
N GLU A 356 30.24 -0.14 8.13
CA GLU A 356 31.32 0.10 9.10
C GLU A 356 31.35 1.57 9.52
N ILE A 357 31.25 1.81 10.83
CA ILE A 357 31.34 3.17 11.41
C ILE A 357 32.74 3.37 11.97
N SER A 358 33.44 4.40 11.50
CA SER A 358 34.72 4.84 12.04
C SER A 358 34.55 6.20 12.71
N ARG A 359 34.86 6.28 14.00
CA ARG A 359 34.69 7.53 14.75
C ARG A 359 35.72 8.58 14.35
N THR A 360 35.24 9.79 14.10
CA THR A 360 36.09 10.94 13.82
C THR A 360 36.38 11.70 15.11
N GLU A 361 37.60 12.20 15.31
CA GLU A 361 37.92 13.02 16.48
C GLU A 361 37.40 14.45 16.30
N GLY A 362 36.52 14.91 17.19
CA GLY A 362 36.09 16.31 17.26
C GLY A 362 34.61 16.52 17.01
N ALA A 363 34.27 17.56 16.23
CA ALA A 363 32.90 17.93 15.87
C ALA A 363 32.54 17.56 14.42
N ASP A 364 33.42 16.80 13.76
CA ASP A 364 33.21 16.30 12.41
C ASP A 364 32.39 15.01 12.46
N PRO A 365 31.54 14.73 11.45
CA PRO A 365 30.73 13.52 11.39
C PRO A 365 31.59 12.24 11.36
N ASP A 366 31.04 11.15 11.88
CA ASP A 366 31.66 9.83 11.84
C ASP A 366 31.62 9.27 10.41
N ASP A 367 32.69 8.60 9.97
CA ASP A 367 32.72 7.97 8.65
C ASP A 367 31.83 6.71 8.67
N LEU A 368 30.90 6.61 7.71
CA LEU A 368 30.05 5.43 7.51
C LEU A 368 30.33 4.80 6.15
N ASP A 369 31.03 3.66 6.12
CA ASP A 369 31.28 2.87 4.92
C ASP A 369 30.19 1.83 4.72
N ILE A 370 29.43 1.91 3.64
CA ILE A 370 28.41 0.90 3.33
C ILE A 370 29.04 -0.12 2.39
N GLY A 371 29.27 -1.32 2.92
CA GLY A 371 29.89 -2.44 2.20
C GLY A 371 29.08 -2.94 1.00
N PHE A 372 27.78 -2.70 0.96
CA PHE A 372 26.92 -3.06 -0.17
C PHE A 372 27.24 -2.22 -1.41
N ARG A 373 27.43 -2.88 -2.55
CA ARG A 373 27.72 -2.21 -3.82
C ARG A 373 26.47 -1.95 -4.62
N ALA A 374 26.07 -0.69 -4.71
CA ALA A 374 24.91 -0.28 -5.51
C ALA A 374 25.20 -0.35 -7.01
N ASP A 375 24.26 -0.86 -7.82
CA ASP A 375 24.37 -0.88 -9.28
C ASP A 375 24.24 0.51 -9.87
N THR A 376 23.44 1.36 -9.23
CA THR A 376 23.14 2.71 -9.70
C THR A 376 23.24 3.75 -8.59
N LEU A 377 23.43 5.01 -8.98
CA LEU A 377 23.39 6.13 -8.05
C LEU A 377 22.02 6.26 -7.36
N THR A 378 20.95 5.88 -8.05
CA THR A 378 19.59 5.89 -7.50
C THR A 378 19.46 4.88 -6.36
N GLU A 379 20.01 3.68 -6.55
CA GLU A 379 20.04 2.66 -5.51
C GLU A 379 20.96 3.05 -4.35
N ALA A 380 22.13 3.63 -4.63
CA ALA A 380 23.01 4.15 -3.58
C ALA A 380 22.25 5.18 -2.71
N ARG A 381 21.50 6.10 -3.33
CA ARG A 381 20.65 7.06 -2.60
C ARG A 381 19.54 6.36 -1.81
N ARG A 382 18.91 5.32 -2.38
CA ARG A 382 17.88 4.53 -1.68
C ARG A 382 18.44 3.90 -0.40
N LEU A 383 19.62 3.30 -0.48
CA LEU A 383 20.30 2.69 0.67
C LEU A 383 20.61 3.74 1.74
N LEU A 384 21.16 4.90 1.36
CA LEU A 384 21.42 5.98 2.32
C LEU A 384 20.18 6.47 3.06
N ARG A 385 19.05 6.60 2.35
CA ARG A 385 17.78 7.00 2.98
C ARG A 385 17.21 5.92 3.88
N SER A 386 17.29 4.67 3.44
CA SER A 386 16.90 3.51 4.26
C SER A 386 17.70 3.50 5.56
N GLY A 387 19.02 3.66 5.49
CA GLY A 387 19.88 3.74 6.67
C GLY A 387 19.52 4.90 7.60
N ALA A 388 19.33 6.11 7.05
CA ALA A 388 18.92 7.26 7.84
C ALA A 388 17.55 7.07 8.51
N SER A 389 16.61 6.39 7.85
CA SER A 389 15.31 6.05 8.42
C SER A 389 15.44 5.09 9.58
N GLN A 390 16.24 4.02 9.43
CA GLN A 390 16.48 3.08 10.53
C GLN A 390 17.21 3.72 11.71
N TRP A 391 18.19 4.60 11.43
CA TRP A 391 18.83 5.41 12.47
C TRP A 391 17.84 6.31 13.20
N SER A 392 17.01 7.05 12.46
CA SER A 392 15.98 7.94 13.01
C SER A 392 14.96 7.19 13.88
N LYS A 393 14.56 5.97 13.49
CA LYS A 393 13.69 5.10 14.29
C LYS A 393 14.28 4.76 15.66
N VAL A 394 15.62 4.65 15.76
CA VAL A 394 16.33 4.29 17.00
C VAL A 394 16.62 5.51 17.87
N THR A 395 17.04 6.62 17.25
CA THR A 395 17.43 7.83 17.97
C THR A 395 16.25 8.75 18.31
N GLY A 396 15.14 8.63 17.56
CA GLY A 396 14.02 9.57 17.62
C GLY A 396 14.33 10.93 17.00
N GLU A 397 15.48 11.08 16.34
CA GLU A 397 15.93 12.32 15.70
C GLU A 397 15.39 12.44 14.28
N ASP A 398 15.31 13.67 13.76
CA ASP A 398 14.90 13.92 12.37
C ASP A 398 15.91 13.30 11.38
N LEU A 399 15.43 12.80 10.24
CA LEU A 399 16.26 12.24 9.15
C LEU A 399 17.43 13.15 8.74
N ARG A 400 17.26 14.47 8.81
CA ARG A 400 18.33 15.44 8.49
C ARG A 400 19.47 15.42 9.50
N GLN A 401 19.22 14.99 10.74
CA GLN A 401 20.27 14.87 11.76
C GLN A 401 21.28 13.77 11.44
N PHE A 402 20.87 12.76 10.67
CA PHE A 402 21.76 11.73 10.15
C PHE A 402 22.95 12.31 9.39
N ALA A 403 22.74 13.42 8.67
CA ALA A 403 23.75 14.12 7.89
C ALA A 403 24.84 14.83 8.73
N PHE A 404 24.52 15.12 9.98
CA PHE A 404 25.44 15.74 10.92
C PHE A 404 26.18 14.70 11.74
N GLU A 405 25.58 13.52 11.93
CA GLU A 405 26.18 12.41 12.64
C GLU A 405 27.14 11.61 11.75
N PHE A 406 26.80 11.39 10.47
CA PHE A 406 27.56 10.52 9.58
C PHE A 406 27.97 11.18 8.26
N ALA A 407 29.17 10.84 7.80
CA ALA A 407 29.67 11.05 6.45
C ALA A 407 29.59 9.72 5.67
N PRO A 408 28.44 9.41 5.04
CA PRO A 408 28.26 8.12 4.41
C PRO A 408 28.95 8.02 3.05
N LYS A 409 29.49 6.85 2.74
CA LYS A 409 30.06 6.51 1.44
C LYS A 409 29.54 5.15 0.95
N ILE A 410 29.19 5.07 -0.33
CA ILE A 410 28.78 3.84 -1.01
C ILE A 410 29.64 3.64 -2.24
N THR A 411 30.22 2.46 -2.39
CA THR A 411 30.92 2.09 -3.64
C THR A 411 29.92 1.47 -4.62
N LEU A 412 29.82 1.99 -5.84
CA LEU A 412 29.00 1.39 -6.89
C LEU A 412 29.69 0.15 -7.49
N VAL A 413 28.92 -0.72 -8.15
CA VAL A 413 29.45 -1.93 -8.81
C VAL A 413 30.52 -1.62 -9.86
N ASP A 414 30.44 -0.46 -10.52
CA ASP A 414 31.45 0.01 -11.48
C ASP A 414 32.70 0.65 -10.84
N GLY A 415 32.77 0.66 -9.51
CA GLY A 415 33.90 1.17 -8.73
C GLY A 415 33.87 2.68 -8.47
N ARG A 416 32.86 3.41 -8.95
CA ARG A 416 32.66 4.81 -8.54
C ARG A 416 32.21 4.86 -7.08
N VAL A 417 32.74 5.80 -6.30
CA VAL A 417 32.28 6.02 -4.92
C VAL A 417 31.29 7.19 -4.92
N TYR A 418 30.12 6.97 -4.33
CA TYR A 418 29.16 8.02 -4.04
C TYR A 418 29.31 8.49 -2.60
N GLU A 419 29.71 9.75 -2.47
CA GLU A 419 29.87 10.47 -1.21
C GLU A 419 29.06 11.76 -1.29
N PRO A 420 27.82 11.80 -0.77
CA PRO A 420 27.02 13.02 -0.77
C PRO A 420 27.69 14.09 0.10
N ARG A 421 28.05 15.23 -0.52
CA ARG A 421 28.60 16.38 0.21
C ARG A 421 27.55 17.05 1.10
N HIS A 422 26.29 16.97 0.70
CA HIS A 422 25.13 17.30 1.52
C HIS A 422 24.16 16.14 1.47
N PHE A 423 23.73 15.63 2.62
CA PHE A 423 22.76 14.53 2.66
C PHE A 423 21.41 14.89 1.99
N ALA A 424 21.10 16.18 1.86
CA ALA A 424 20.00 16.66 1.01
C ALA A 424 20.12 16.17 -0.46
N ASP A 425 21.34 16.04 -0.98
CA ASP A 425 21.61 15.48 -2.31
C ASP A 425 21.29 13.98 -2.39
N ALA A 426 21.37 13.28 -1.24
CA ALA A 426 20.94 11.91 -1.09
C ALA A 426 19.42 11.82 -0.94
N LEU A 427 18.75 12.78 -0.29
CA LEU A 427 17.28 12.89 -0.14
C LEU A 427 16.54 13.30 -1.43
N GLY A 428 17.26 13.84 -2.41
CA GLY A 428 16.67 14.39 -3.64
C GLY A 428 16.23 15.84 -3.41
N THR A 429 16.33 16.67 -4.45
CA THR A 429 15.92 18.06 -4.37
C THR A 429 14.41 18.14 -4.09
N PRO A 430 13.97 18.89 -3.08
CA PRO A 430 12.57 19.28 -2.98
C PRO A 430 12.24 20.07 -4.26
N GLY A 431 11.29 19.56 -5.04
CA GLY A 431 10.66 20.33 -6.11
C GLY A 431 9.64 21.29 -5.52
#